data_AF-A0A2M8BYL5-F1
#
_entry.id   AF-A0A2M8BYL5-F1
#
_cell.length_a   1.000
_cell.length_b   1.000
_cell.length_c   1.000
_cell.angle_alpha   90.00
_cell.angle_beta   90.00
_cell.angle_gamma   90.00
#
_symmetry.space_group_name_H-M   'P 1'
#
loop_
_entity.id
_entity.type
_entity.pdbx_description
1 polymer ?
#
loop_
_entity_poly.entity_id
_entity_poly.type
_entity_poly.pdbx_seq_one_letter_code
_entity_poly.pdbx_strand_id
1 'polypeptide(L)'
;MTAIFPDVGVMCGYDDEKQLIFVCVDVACFLGNLENERLDEMANKGVNILALSKDLEVKEQVLFLTVFPTIARLAVETRDEVNLVSEDVVENIDLTKGFDGLIRYIGTEIAYHTRKLGDEMFISIGEQDETRRTLVPVSVSNEVDYISEIESENPKRYWKLADKIILNRKWVGDR
;
A
#
# COMPACT_ATOMS: atom_id res chain seq x y z
N MET A 1 -8.26 5.06 -15.56
CA MET A 1 -8.51 6.10 -14.53
C MET A 1 -7.52 5.95 -13.37
N THR A 2 -7.15 7.04 -12.69
CA THR A 2 -6.29 7.00 -11.50
C THR A 2 -7.01 7.61 -10.29
N ALA A 3 -6.97 6.93 -9.14
CA ALA A 3 -7.41 7.45 -7.85
C ALA A 3 -6.18 7.66 -6.96
N ILE A 4 -6.01 8.87 -6.41
CA ILE A 4 -4.83 9.26 -5.64
C ILE A 4 -5.30 9.72 -4.26
N PHE A 5 -4.65 9.21 -3.21
CA PHE A 5 -4.87 9.55 -1.80
C PHE A 5 -3.54 10.05 -1.22
N PRO A 6 -3.15 11.32 -1.50
CA PRO A 6 -1.83 11.84 -1.12
C PRO A 6 -1.60 11.81 0.38
N ASP A 7 -2.62 12.12 1.17
CA ASP A 7 -2.53 12.17 2.63
C ASP A 7 -2.22 10.80 3.26
N VAL A 8 -2.48 9.71 2.54
CA VAL A 8 -2.23 8.32 3.00
C VAL A 8 -1.03 7.71 2.29
N GLY A 9 -0.55 8.31 1.20
CA GLY A 9 0.51 7.74 0.37
C GLY A 9 0.04 6.56 -0.50
N VAL A 10 -1.23 6.55 -0.95
CA VAL A 10 -1.78 5.45 -1.78
C VAL A 10 -2.28 5.97 -3.12
N MET A 11 -1.95 5.26 -4.20
CA MET A 11 -2.43 5.53 -5.55
C MET A 11 -2.89 4.23 -6.21
N CYS A 12 -4.03 4.26 -6.88
CA CYS A 12 -4.61 3.13 -7.59
C CYS A 12 -4.87 3.49 -9.05
N GLY A 13 -4.51 2.59 -9.96
CA GLY A 13 -4.86 2.68 -11.37
C GLY A 13 -5.93 1.67 -11.75
N TYR A 14 -6.89 2.09 -12.56
CA TYR A 14 -7.91 1.24 -13.16
C TYR A 14 -7.88 1.39 -14.69
N ASP A 15 -8.15 0.32 -15.42
CA ASP A 15 -8.30 0.38 -16.89
C ASP A 15 -9.68 0.92 -17.31
N ASP A 16 -9.93 0.92 -18.63
CA ASP A 16 -11.19 1.38 -19.22
C ASP A 16 -12.37 0.42 -18.93
N GLU A 17 -12.07 -0.85 -18.62
CA GLU A 17 -13.03 -1.86 -18.14
C GLU A 17 -13.28 -1.75 -16.62
N LYS A 18 -12.68 -0.73 -15.98
CA LYS A 18 -12.77 -0.42 -14.55
C LYS A 18 -12.13 -1.47 -13.64
N GLN A 19 -11.20 -2.28 -14.17
CA GLN A 19 -10.43 -3.27 -13.44
C GLN A 19 -9.14 -2.66 -12.87
N LEU A 20 -8.77 -3.07 -11.66
CA LEU A 20 -7.57 -2.59 -10.96
C LEU A 20 -6.31 -3.09 -11.66
N ILE A 21 -5.55 -2.17 -12.26
CA ILE A 21 -4.29 -2.45 -12.96
C ILE A 21 -3.08 -2.34 -12.04
N PHE A 22 -3.11 -1.44 -11.06
CA PHE A 22 -2.05 -1.32 -10.06
C PHE A 22 -2.53 -0.67 -8.76
N VAL A 23 -1.82 -0.99 -7.68
CA VAL A 23 -1.84 -0.24 -6.43
C VAL A 23 -0.40 0.11 -6.09
N CYS A 24 -0.13 1.39 -5.89
CA CYS A 24 1.16 1.94 -5.51
C CYS A 24 1.04 2.57 -4.12
N VAL A 25 1.96 2.20 -3.24
CA VAL A 25 2.04 2.71 -1.86
C VAL A 25 3.39 3.39 -1.67
N ASP A 26 3.36 4.67 -1.34
CA ASP A 26 4.51 5.37 -0.74
C ASP A 26 4.68 4.81 0.67
N VAL A 27 5.72 4.00 0.86
CA VAL A 27 5.95 3.23 2.08
C VAL A 27 6.15 4.14 3.28
N ALA A 28 6.91 5.22 3.12
CA ALA A 28 7.26 6.11 4.21
C ALA A 28 6.10 7.04 4.57
N CYS A 29 5.38 7.57 3.57
CA CYS A 29 4.16 8.34 3.82
C CYS A 29 3.09 7.47 4.50
N PHE A 30 2.85 6.26 3.98
CA PHE A 30 1.84 5.36 4.52
C PHE A 30 2.10 4.98 5.98
N LEU A 31 3.32 4.57 6.31
CA LEU A 31 3.68 4.17 7.66
C LEU A 31 3.91 5.37 8.59
N GLY A 32 4.29 6.53 8.05
CA GLY A 32 4.45 7.78 8.81
C GLY A 32 3.14 8.33 9.35
N ASN A 33 2.00 7.92 8.80
CA ASN A 33 0.67 8.27 9.30
C ASN A 33 0.22 7.45 10.52
N LEU A 34 1.06 6.54 11.03
CA LEU A 34 0.74 5.77 12.23
C LEU A 34 0.90 6.63 13.49
N GLU A 35 -0.06 6.51 14.41
CA GLU A 35 0.05 7.09 15.74
C GLU A 35 1.18 6.42 16.53
N ASN A 36 1.84 7.18 17.41
CA ASN A 36 3.00 6.70 18.19
C ASN A 36 2.70 5.40 18.97
N GLU A 37 1.50 5.30 19.55
CA GLU A 37 1.05 4.11 20.28
C GLU A 37 1.03 2.87 19.38
N ARG A 38 0.67 3.03 18.10
CA ARG A 38 0.70 1.94 17.12
C ARG A 38 2.12 1.59 16.68
N LEU A 39 3.03 2.57 16.61
CA LEU A 39 4.44 2.31 16.35
C LEU A 39 5.05 1.44 17.45
N ASP A 40 4.74 1.71 18.72
CA ASP A 40 5.22 0.91 19.86
C ASP A 40 4.76 -0.55 19.82
N GLU A 41 3.60 -0.83 19.21
CA GLU A 41 3.06 -2.17 19.00
C GLU A 41 3.70 -2.93 17.82
N MET A 42 4.42 -2.22 16.93
CA MET A 42 5.09 -2.84 15.79
C MET A 42 6.20 -3.80 16.22
N ALA A 43 6.57 -4.71 15.31
CA ALA A 43 7.55 -5.77 15.59
C ALA A 43 8.88 -5.19 16.12
N ASN A 44 9.38 -4.13 15.50
CA ASN A 44 10.59 -3.44 15.96
C ASN A 44 10.27 -2.08 16.61
N LYS A 45 9.06 -1.92 17.15
CA LYS A 45 8.60 -0.69 17.82
C LYS A 45 8.72 0.57 16.96
N GLY A 46 8.57 0.43 15.64
CA GLY A 46 8.67 1.54 14.69
C GLY A 46 10.09 2.01 14.40
N VAL A 47 11.12 1.36 14.94
CA VAL A 47 12.53 1.75 14.75
C VAL A 47 12.91 1.73 13.27
N ASN A 48 12.51 0.71 12.52
CA ASN A 48 12.83 0.60 11.10
C ASN A 48 12.04 1.64 10.30
N ILE A 49 10.78 1.87 10.67
CA ILE A 49 9.93 2.86 10.01
C ILE A 49 10.53 4.27 10.15
N LEU A 50 10.87 4.66 11.38
CA LEU A 50 11.45 5.98 11.66
C LEU A 50 12.81 6.17 10.99
N ALA A 51 13.65 5.13 10.98
CA ALA A 51 14.94 5.16 10.29
C ALA A 51 14.76 5.33 8.77
N LEU A 52 13.85 4.56 8.16
CA LEU A 52 13.52 4.68 6.74
C LEU A 52 13.03 6.08 6.38
N SER A 53 12.04 6.61 7.11
CA SER A 53 11.47 7.93 6.84
C SER A 53 12.53 9.02 6.91
N LYS A 54 13.40 8.98 7.93
CA LYS A 54 14.49 9.94 8.11
C LYS A 54 15.50 9.86 6.96
N ASP A 55 15.91 8.66 6.56
CA ASP A 55 16.90 8.49 5.50
C ASP A 55 16.37 8.93 4.13
N LEU A 56 15.10 8.62 3.83
CA LEU A 56 14.43 9.08 2.61
C LEU A 56 14.28 10.60 2.58
N GLU A 57 13.89 11.23 3.70
CA GLU A 57 13.80 12.69 3.82
C GLU A 57 15.16 13.36 3.58
N VAL A 58 16.23 12.89 4.24
CA VAL A 58 17.59 13.43 4.08
C VAL A 58 18.10 13.32 2.64
N LYS A 59 17.66 12.30 1.91
CA LYS A 59 18.06 12.05 0.53
C LYS A 59 17.11 12.65 -0.50
N GLU A 60 16.03 13.29 -0.07
CA GLU A 60 14.95 13.79 -0.94
C GLU A 60 14.40 12.68 -1.86
N GLN A 61 14.19 11.49 -1.30
CA GLN A 61 13.75 10.29 -2.00
C GLN A 61 12.41 9.79 -1.51
N VAL A 62 11.72 9.05 -2.37
CA VAL A 62 10.48 8.33 -2.05
C VAL A 62 10.64 6.86 -2.40
N LEU A 63 10.11 5.98 -1.54
CA LEU A 63 10.13 4.54 -1.72
C LEU A 63 8.70 4.03 -2.00
N PHE A 64 8.49 3.48 -3.19
CA PHE A 64 7.22 2.94 -3.63
C PHE A 64 7.22 1.42 -3.61
N LEU A 65 6.15 0.84 -3.08
CA LEU A 65 5.75 -0.54 -3.31
C LEU A 65 4.58 -0.54 -4.27
N THR A 66 4.78 -1.04 -5.49
CA THR A 66 3.72 -1.15 -6.50
C THR A 66 3.40 -2.60 -6.79
N VAL A 67 2.12 -2.95 -6.74
CA VAL A 67 1.62 -4.26 -7.14
C VAL A 67 0.75 -4.09 -8.37
N PHE A 68 0.99 -4.91 -9.39
CA PHE A 68 0.25 -4.97 -10.65
C PHE A 68 -0.54 -6.28 -10.70
N PRO A 69 -1.82 -6.30 -10.24
CA PRO A 69 -2.55 -7.54 -10.06
C PRO A 69 -2.84 -8.29 -11.36
N THR A 70 -3.05 -7.56 -12.46
CA THR A 70 -3.41 -8.11 -13.77
C THR A 70 -2.29 -8.89 -14.43
N ILE A 71 -1.04 -8.51 -14.16
CA ILE A 71 0.17 -9.14 -14.73
C ILE A 71 1.00 -9.89 -13.69
N ALA A 72 0.47 -10.07 -12.47
CA ALA A 72 1.14 -10.77 -11.37
C ALA A 72 2.58 -10.29 -11.15
N ARG A 73 2.77 -8.96 -11.09
CA ARG A 73 4.07 -8.31 -10.88
C ARG A 73 4.04 -7.43 -9.63
N LEU A 74 5.17 -7.35 -8.96
CA LEU A 74 5.45 -6.40 -7.88
C LEU A 74 6.76 -5.68 -8.19
N ALA A 75 6.79 -4.38 -7.91
CA ALA A 75 7.97 -3.55 -8.05
C ALA A 75 8.19 -2.75 -6.77
N VAL A 76 9.44 -2.68 -6.33
CA VAL A 76 9.90 -1.79 -5.27
C VAL A 76 10.81 -0.76 -5.92
N GLU A 77 10.41 0.50 -5.89
CA GLU A 77 11.12 1.57 -6.58
C GLU A 77 11.54 2.65 -5.57
N THR A 78 12.79 3.10 -5.62
CA THR A 78 13.20 4.36 -4.99
C THR A 78 13.36 5.41 -6.07
N ARG A 79 12.78 6.58 -5.86
CA ARG A 79 12.85 7.72 -6.79
C ARG A 79 13.31 8.97 -6.06
N ASP A 80 14.06 9.82 -6.75
CA ASP A 80 14.25 11.23 -6.36
C ASP A 80 13.24 12.11 -7.15
N GLU A 81 13.37 13.44 -7.10
CA GLU A 81 12.44 14.38 -7.76
C GLU A 81 12.20 14.09 -9.25
N VAL A 82 13.16 13.48 -9.95
CA VAL A 82 13.12 13.33 -11.42
C VAL A 82 13.50 11.95 -11.92
N ASN A 83 14.22 11.15 -11.13
CA ASN A 83 14.84 9.91 -11.58
C ASN A 83 14.45 8.70 -10.73
N LEU A 84 14.45 7.55 -11.40
CA LEU A 84 14.48 6.25 -10.75
C LEU A 84 15.89 5.99 -10.22
N VAL A 85 16.02 5.87 -8.90
CA VAL A 85 17.30 5.63 -8.21
C VAL A 85 17.60 4.13 -8.16
N SER A 86 16.59 3.32 -7.85
CA SER A 86 16.70 1.87 -7.83
C SER A 86 15.33 1.22 -8.05
N GLU A 87 15.33 0.05 -8.66
CA GLU A 87 14.16 -0.79 -8.86
C GLU A 87 14.51 -2.25 -8.54
N ASP A 88 13.61 -2.92 -7.83
CA ASP A 88 13.59 -4.36 -7.69
C ASP A 88 12.23 -4.89 -8.16
N VAL A 89 12.23 -5.87 -9.06
CA VAL A 89 11.02 -6.38 -9.71
C VAL A 89 10.89 -7.87 -9.45
N VAL A 90 9.71 -8.26 -8.98
CA VAL A 90 9.32 -9.66 -8.84
C VAL A 90 8.16 -9.94 -9.78
N GLU A 91 8.36 -10.88 -10.70
CA GLU A 91 7.34 -11.34 -11.64
C GLU A 91 6.77 -12.70 -11.20
N ASN A 92 5.61 -13.04 -11.76
CA ASN A 92 4.92 -14.32 -11.54
C ASN A 92 4.56 -14.58 -10.06
N ILE A 93 4.17 -13.53 -9.32
CA ILE A 93 3.74 -13.66 -7.93
C ILE A 93 2.33 -14.26 -7.84
N ASP A 94 2.13 -15.22 -6.93
CA ASP A 94 0.80 -15.81 -6.70
C ASP A 94 0.00 -14.97 -5.70
N LEU A 95 -0.69 -13.96 -6.20
CA LEU A 95 -1.52 -13.08 -5.36
C LEU A 95 -2.68 -13.80 -4.69
N THR A 96 -3.12 -14.96 -5.20
CA THR A 96 -4.26 -15.69 -4.60
C THR A 96 -3.89 -16.37 -3.30
N LYS A 97 -2.67 -16.95 -3.25
CA LYS A 97 -2.08 -17.50 -2.02
C LYS A 97 -1.52 -16.42 -1.10
N GLY A 98 -1.26 -15.25 -1.66
CA GLY A 98 -0.56 -14.17 -0.99
C GLY A 98 0.95 -14.30 -1.20
N PHE A 99 1.62 -13.16 -1.16
CA PHE A 99 3.05 -13.05 -1.41
C PHE A 99 3.70 -12.17 -0.36
N ASP A 100 4.72 -12.70 0.30
CA ASP A 100 5.45 -12.06 1.38
C ASP A 100 6.85 -11.64 0.91
N GLY A 101 7.31 -10.48 1.38
CA GLY A 101 8.67 -10.06 1.16
C GLY A 101 9.17 -9.00 2.14
N LEU A 102 10.44 -8.64 1.94
CA LEU A 102 11.14 -7.60 2.68
C LEU A 102 11.69 -6.59 1.67
N ILE A 103 11.34 -5.33 1.86
CA ILE A 103 11.98 -4.19 1.21
C ILE A 103 13.24 -3.87 2.01
N ARG A 104 14.39 -3.96 1.36
CA ARG A 104 15.69 -3.64 1.96
C ARG A 104 16.15 -2.28 1.46
N TYR A 105 16.25 -1.32 2.36
CA TYR A 105 16.70 0.03 2.06
C TYR A 105 17.76 0.46 3.07
N ILE A 106 19.02 0.59 2.62
CA ILE A 106 20.15 1.13 3.40
C ILE A 106 20.21 0.56 4.84
N GLY A 107 20.19 -0.78 4.95
CA GLY A 107 20.26 -1.48 6.24
C GLY A 107 18.96 -1.53 7.04
N THR A 108 17.89 -0.90 6.57
CA THR A 108 16.54 -1.03 7.10
C THR A 108 15.76 -2.08 6.32
N GLU A 109 14.98 -2.90 7.03
CA GLU A 109 14.07 -3.87 6.43
C GLU A 109 12.62 -3.55 6.79
N ILE A 110 11.79 -3.35 5.76
CA ILE A 110 10.34 -3.17 5.88
C ILE A 110 9.65 -4.39 5.29
N ALA A 111 8.74 -4.99 6.04
CA ALA A 111 8.06 -6.20 5.62
C ALA A 111 6.76 -5.86 4.87
N TYR A 112 6.43 -6.64 3.84
CA TYR A 112 5.16 -6.50 3.11
C TYR A 112 4.48 -7.83 2.77
N HIS A 113 3.16 -7.85 2.86
CA HIS A 113 2.31 -8.94 2.39
C HIS A 113 1.33 -8.40 1.37
N THR A 114 1.20 -9.07 0.23
CA THR A 114 0.23 -8.70 -0.79
C THR A 114 -0.66 -9.88 -1.14
N ARG A 115 -1.96 -9.66 -1.28
CA ARG A 115 -2.93 -10.72 -1.58
C ARG A 115 -4.15 -10.18 -2.29
N LYS A 116 -4.63 -10.92 -3.29
CA LYS A 116 -5.94 -10.73 -3.92
C LYS A 116 -6.94 -11.72 -3.33
N LEU A 117 -8.05 -11.23 -2.81
CA LEU A 117 -9.13 -12.06 -2.26
C LEU A 117 -10.48 -11.54 -2.73
N GLY A 118 -11.17 -12.34 -3.55
CA GLY A 118 -12.44 -11.94 -4.17
C GLY A 118 -12.30 -10.63 -4.93
N ASP A 119 -13.15 -9.67 -4.59
CA ASP A 119 -13.20 -8.35 -5.22
C ASP A 119 -12.25 -7.35 -4.56
N GLU A 120 -11.33 -7.79 -3.70
CA GLU A 120 -10.40 -6.92 -2.99
C GLU A 120 -8.92 -7.30 -3.21
N MET A 121 -8.08 -6.26 -3.14
CA MET A 121 -6.63 -6.32 -3.14
C MET A 121 -6.14 -5.79 -1.79
N PHE A 122 -5.30 -6.59 -1.14
CA PHE A 122 -4.70 -6.28 0.16
C PHE A 122 -3.21 -6.06 -0.03
N ILE A 123 -2.71 -4.92 0.46
CA ILE A 123 -1.28 -4.64 0.58
C ILE A 123 -1.04 -4.25 2.03
N SER A 124 -0.30 -5.08 2.76
CA SER A 124 0.02 -4.84 4.16
C SER A 124 1.50 -4.57 4.31
N ILE A 125 1.87 -3.47 4.95
CA ILE A 125 3.26 -3.03 5.08
C ILE A 125 3.57 -2.77 6.55
N GLY A 126 4.77 -3.07 7.02
CA GLY A 126 5.15 -2.85 8.40
C GLY A 126 6.53 -3.39 8.75
N GLU A 127 6.67 -3.94 9.93
CA GLU A 127 7.96 -4.39 10.47
C GLU A 127 7.96 -5.89 10.75
N GLN A 128 9.17 -6.44 10.80
CA GLN A 128 9.44 -7.79 11.24
C GLN A 128 10.65 -7.77 12.20
N ASP A 129 10.58 -8.58 13.24
CA ASP A 129 11.72 -8.96 14.08
C ASP A 129 11.97 -10.47 13.96
N GLU A 130 12.88 -11.03 14.77
CA GLU A 130 13.24 -12.46 14.73
C GLU A 130 12.06 -13.40 15.05
N THR A 131 11.01 -12.89 15.70
CA THR A 131 9.94 -13.68 16.32
C THR A 131 8.54 -13.33 15.83
N ARG A 132 8.32 -12.09 15.38
CA ARG A 132 7.00 -11.59 14.99
C ARG A 132 7.08 -10.65 13.80
N ARG A 133 5.93 -10.55 13.15
CA ARG A 133 5.71 -9.66 12.02
C ARG A 133 4.42 -8.89 12.25
N THR A 134 4.51 -7.56 12.21
CA THR A 134 3.37 -6.67 12.43
C THR A 134 3.19 -5.83 11.17
N LEU A 135 2.04 -5.99 10.51
CA LEU A 135 1.74 -5.32 9.24
C LEU A 135 0.48 -4.47 9.37
N VAL A 136 0.47 -3.38 8.62
CA VAL A 136 -0.63 -2.43 8.52
C VAL A 136 -1.26 -2.57 7.13
N PRO A 137 -2.54 -2.97 7.03
CA PRO A 137 -3.17 -3.25 5.75
C PRO A 137 -3.71 -2.00 5.05
N VAL A 138 -3.60 -2.00 3.72
CA VAL A 138 -4.36 -1.22 2.75
C VAL A 138 -5.27 -2.19 2.01
N SER A 139 -6.57 -1.89 1.95
CA SER A 139 -7.55 -2.69 1.22
C SER A 139 -8.16 -1.85 0.08
N VAL A 140 -8.08 -2.36 -1.14
CA VAL A 140 -8.53 -1.68 -2.36
C VAL A 140 -9.50 -2.57 -3.12
N SER A 141 -10.52 -1.99 -3.73
CA SER A 141 -11.45 -2.73 -4.61
C SER A 141 -10.75 -3.12 -5.92
N ASN A 142 -10.94 -4.35 -6.40
CA ASN A 142 -10.44 -4.83 -7.68
C ASN A 142 -11.23 -4.25 -8.87
N GLU A 143 -12.46 -3.81 -8.63
CA GLU A 143 -13.34 -3.21 -9.64
C GLU A 143 -13.95 -1.93 -9.11
N VAL A 144 -14.27 -1.00 -10.01
CA VAL A 144 -15.08 0.18 -9.71
C VAL A 144 -16.26 0.22 -10.69
N ASP A 145 -17.43 0.71 -10.28
CA ASP A 145 -18.53 0.96 -11.21
C ASP A 145 -18.96 2.43 -11.19
N TYR A 146 -18.51 3.17 -12.21
CA TYR A 146 -18.68 4.62 -12.33
C TYR A 146 -20.04 5.10 -12.89
N ILE A 147 -20.80 4.26 -13.62
CA ILE A 147 -22.03 4.72 -14.33
C ILE A 147 -23.16 4.99 -13.33
N SER A 148 -23.25 4.19 -12.26
CA SER A 148 -24.25 4.38 -11.20
C SER A 148 -23.93 5.56 -10.26
N GLU A 149 -22.75 6.18 -10.34
CA GLU A 149 -22.29 7.23 -9.42
C GLU A 149 -22.41 8.64 -9.97
N ILE A 150 -22.14 8.86 -11.26
CA ILE A 150 -22.29 10.19 -11.89
C ILE A 150 -23.77 10.62 -11.93
N GLU A 151 -24.70 9.67 -12.05
CA GLU A 151 -26.15 9.93 -12.06
C GLU A 151 -26.79 9.97 -10.67
N SER A 152 -26.02 9.70 -9.60
CA SER A 152 -26.53 9.74 -8.22
C SER A 152 -25.98 10.93 -7.45
N GLU A 153 -26.84 11.69 -6.78
CA GLU A 153 -26.47 12.83 -5.93
C GLU A 153 -25.70 12.42 -4.64
N ASN A 154 -25.16 11.19 -4.53
CA ASN A 154 -24.63 10.66 -3.28
C ASN A 154 -23.20 10.05 -3.42
N PRO A 155 -22.14 10.81 -3.06
CA PRO A 155 -20.71 10.46 -3.26
C PRO A 155 -20.16 9.32 -2.36
N LYS A 156 -21.00 8.40 -1.90
CA LYS A 156 -20.71 7.41 -0.84
C LYS A 156 -19.69 6.34 -1.22
N ARG A 157 -19.37 6.11 -2.50
CA ARG A 157 -18.49 4.98 -2.91
C ARG A 157 -17.02 5.38 -3.05
N TYR A 158 -16.71 6.59 -3.52
CA TYR A 158 -15.40 7.20 -3.28
C TYR A 158 -15.14 7.35 -1.79
N TRP A 159 -16.17 7.63 -1.00
CA TRP A 159 -16.08 7.49 0.44
C TRP A 159 -15.80 6.05 0.84
N LYS A 160 -16.44 5.00 0.34
CA LYS A 160 -16.03 3.61 0.68
C LYS A 160 -14.58 3.27 0.30
N LEU A 161 -14.08 3.76 -0.84
CA LEU A 161 -12.68 3.59 -1.23
C LEU A 161 -11.75 4.39 -0.30
N ALA A 162 -12.10 5.65 0.00
CA ALA A 162 -11.37 6.54 0.90
C ALA A 162 -11.44 6.09 2.38
N ASP A 163 -12.59 5.67 2.89
CA ASP A 163 -12.85 5.19 4.25
C ASP A 163 -12.09 3.88 4.50
N LYS A 164 -11.99 3.01 3.48
CA LYS A 164 -11.18 1.77 3.54
C LYS A 164 -9.67 2.02 3.42
N ILE A 165 -9.25 3.02 2.65
CA ILE A 165 -7.83 3.39 2.48
C ILE A 165 -7.32 4.26 3.64
N ILE A 166 -8.11 5.23 4.12
CA ILE A 166 -7.74 6.26 5.10
C ILE A 166 -7.88 5.78 6.56
N LEU A 167 -8.90 4.98 6.92
CA LEU A 167 -9.24 4.81 8.33
C LEU A 167 -8.68 3.57 9.03
N ASN A 168 -8.10 2.59 8.34
CA ASN A 168 -7.54 1.38 8.98
C ASN A 168 -8.48 0.73 10.03
N ARG A 169 -9.80 0.94 9.88
CA ARG A 169 -10.80 0.46 10.83
C ARG A 169 -11.06 -1.00 10.49
N LYS A 170 -10.86 -1.88 11.47
CA LYS A 170 -11.30 -3.28 11.39
C LYS A 170 -12.71 -3.31 10.81
N TRP A 171 -12.87 -4.05 9.73
CA TRP A 171 -14.18 -4.40 9.19
C TRP A 171 -14.97 -5.07 10.32
N VAL A 172 -15.90 -4.34 10.93
CA VAL A 172 -16.92 -4.91 11.80
C VAL A 172 -18.06 -5.23 10.86
N GLY A 173 -18.12 -6.50 10.44
CA GLY A 173 -19.12 -6.97 9.50
C GLY A 173 -20.53 -6.54 9.90
N ASP A 174 -21.28 -6.08 8.91
CA ASP A 174 -22.69 -5.75 9.04
C ASP A 174 -23.45 -6.93 9.67
N ARG A 175 -24.11 -6.65 10.80
CA ARG A 175 -25.22 -7.45 11.30
C ARG A 175 -26.51 -6.98 10.65
#